data_AF-L8H2F2-F1
#
_entry.id   AF-L8H2F2-F1
#
_cell.length_a   1.000
_cell.length_b   1.000
_cell.length_c   1.000
_cell.angle_alpha   90.00
_cell.angle_beta   90.00
_cell.angle_gamma   90.00
#
_symmetry.space_group_name_H-M   'P 1'
#
loop_
_entity.id
_entity.type
_entity.pdbx_description
1 polymer ?
#
loop_
_entity_poly.entity_id
_entity_poly.type
_entity_poly.pdbx_seq_one_letter_code
_entity_poly.pdbx_strand_id
1 'polypeptide(L)'
;MAVNKLEGANDLEKLAHLCSLTYKQQAVWFLNAFWDTYQAEAAKLWKHVQLCADLDAQRHAEGTALDELNAHRFLEQIGETLTVVALRERLRKTGAIGQTERPKAVPLTHYILWRYEVDWHVLVNTSGDNSEEIEKAQKLLDEVSAAFAEAERQANLARQAEAHAKAQEAEAKARADQAKAREQEALAREADAREQEAPFKAAQEEVDAALADVNAQESARDSRTAELQRKSTEGGIVQQNKAKAELAQHLAEDPLPLRKAKITLEAALKRAEKARAPFEAATKIAEAARQEAEAARQVAEAARREAESARRQAEAQRQAAEESLDAAGQKVEEAEAYLAEVKAKPGSCHGAIWWMEKELEEQKKYLPSSKGGVAKRG
;
A
#
# COMPACT_ATOMS: atom_id res chain seq x y z
N MET A 1 -15.01 32.68 -10.73
CA MET A 1 -14.88 34.13 -10.46
C MET A 1 -16.26 34.74 -10.23
N ALA A 2 -16.42 35.57 -9.20
CA ALA A 2 -17.67 36.28 -8.94
C ALA A 2 -17.90 37.31 -10.05
N VAL A 3 -19.08 37.31 -10.65
CA VAL A 3 -19.45 38.32 -11.66
C VAL A 3 -20.16 39.42 -10.91
N ASN A 4 -19.51 40.58 -10.84
CA ASN A 4 -19.96 41.72 -10.03
C ASN A 4 -20.59 42.83 -10.88
N LYS A 5 -20.39 42.77 -12.21
CA LYS A 5 -20.97 43.69 -13.18
C LYS A 5 -21.23 42.96 -14.49
N LEU A 6 -22.38 43.23 -15.11
CA LEU A 6 -22.65 42.75 -16.47
C LEU A 6 -22.02 43.69 -17.50
N GLU A 7 -21.34 43.11 -18.49
CA GLU A 7 -20.81 43.82 -19.65
C GLU A 7 -21.95 44.13 -20.64
N GLY A 8 -21.93 45.33 -21.22
CA GLY A 8 -22.93 45.77 -22.20
C GLY A 8 -23.27 47.25 -22.10
N ALA A 9 -23.45 47.90 -23.25
CA ALA A 9 -23.83 49.31 -23.37
C ALA A 9 -25.34 49.55 -23.15
N ASN A 10 -26.15 48.49 -23.27
CA ASN A 10 -27.59 48.52 -23.06
C ASN A 10 -28.08 47.24 -22.36
N ASP A 11 -29.34 47.23 -21.95
CA ASP A 11 -29.91 46.14 -21.16
C ASP A 11 -29.88 44.79 -21.91
N LEU A 12 -30.09 44.79 -23.23
CA LEU A 12 -30.05 43.57 -24.06
C LEU A 12 -28.65 42.96 -24.09
N GLU A 13 -27.61 43.80 -24.22
CA GLU A 13 -26.22 43.33 -24.17
C GLU A 13 -25.86 42.78 -22.78
N LYS A 14 -26.33 43.44 -21.71
CA LYS A 14 -26.16 42.93 -20.35
C LYS A 14 -26.88 41.61 -20.13
N LEU A 15 -28.09 41.44 -20.67
CA LEU A 15 -28.83 40.19 -20.63
C LEU A 15 -28.08 39.08 -21.38
N ALA A 16 -27.55 39.39 -22.57
CA ALA A 16 -26.75 38.46 -23.34
C ALA A 16 -25.48 38.03 -22.58
N HIS A 17 -24.81 38.97 -21.91
CA HIS A 17 -23.67 38.66 -21.04
C HIS A 17 -24.08 37.76 -19.87
N LEU A 18 -25.17 38.09 -19.15
CA LEU A 18 -25.70 37.25 -18.06
C LEU A 18 -25.98 35.82 -18.53
N CYS A 19 -26.63 35.67 -19.69
CA CYS A 19 -26.91 34.37 -20.30
C CYS A 19 -25.66 33.62 -20.78
N SER A 20 -24.51 34.29 -20.89
CA SER A 20 -23.23 33.66 -21.23
C SER A 20 -22.43 33.18 -20.02
N LEU A 21 -22.84 33.57 -18.80
CA LEU A 21 -22.24 33.10 -17.55
C LEU A 21 -22.63 31.64 -17.25
N THR A 22 -21.95 31.00 -16.30
CA THR A 22 -22.31 29.62 -15.91
C THR A 22 -23.70 29.55 -15.28
N TYR A 23 -24.31 28.37 -15.25
CA TYR A 23 -25.60 28.15 -14.57
C TYR A 23 -25.59 28.66 -13.12
N LYS A 24 -24.49 28.41 -12.38
CA LYS A 24 -24.27 28.93 -11.02
C LYS A 24 -24.31 30.45 -11.01
N GLN A 25 -23.51 31.09 -11.86
CA GLN A 25 -23.40 32.56 -11.90
C GLN A 25 -24.75 33.20 -12.27
N GLN A 26 -25.51 32.61 -13.20
CA GLN A 26 -26.86 33.07 -13.55
C GLN A 26 -27.83 33.01 -12.36
N ALA A 27 -27.85 31.89 -11.63
CA ALA A 27 -28.71 31.72 -10.46
C ALA A 27 -28.32 32.65 -9.30
N VAL A 28 -27.01 32.77 -9.02
CA VAL A 28 -26.48 33.68 -7.99
C VAL A 28 -26.81 35.13 -8.31
N TRP A 29 -26.68 35.55 -9.57
CA TRP A 29 -27.04 36.90 -10.00
C TRP A 29 -28.52 37.21 -9.72
N PHE A 30 -29.42 36.29 -10.07
CA PHE A 30 -30.85 36.42 -9.76
C PHE A 30 -31.11 36.48 -8.25
N LEU A 31 -30.49 35.60 -7.47
CA LEU A 31 -30.66 35.57 -6.02
C LEU A 31 -30.14 36.84 -5.36
N ASN A 32 -29.04 37.42 -5.84
CA ASN A 32 -28.55 38.70 -5.35
C ASN A 32 -29.53 39.83 -5.69
N ALA A 33 -30.09 39.84 -6.90
CA ALA A 33 -31.00 40.89 -7.34
C ALA A 33 -32.35 40.90 -6.63
N PHE A 34 -32.85 39.72 -6.23
CA PHE A 34 -34.19 39.57 -5.67
C PHE A 34 -34.22 38.78 -4.35
N TRP A 35 -33.16 38.88 -3.54
CA TRP A 35 -33.00 38.10 -2.32
C TRP A 35 -34.20 38.19 -1.37
N ASP A 36 -34.64 39.42 -1.06
CA ASP A 36 -35.74 39.67 -0.11
C ASP A 36 -37.05 39.00 -0.52
N THR A 37 -37.25 38.80 -1.82
CA THR A 37 -38.46 38.18 -2.37
C THR A 37 -38.31 36.67 -2.54
N TYR A 38 -37.14 36.19 -2.97
CA TYR A 38 -36.94 34.82 -3.44
C TYR A 38 -35.90 33.99 -2.67
N GLN A 39 -35.45 34.43 -1.49
CA GLN A 39 -34.52 33.65 -0.65
C GLN A 39 -35.00 32.20 -0.37
N ALA A 40 -36.32 31.98 -0.25
CA ALA A 40 -36.89 30.64 -0.03
C ALA A 40 -36.68 29.69 -1.22
N GLU A 41 -36.46 30.24 -2.42
CA GLU A 41 -36.27 29.48 -3.66
C GLU A 41 -34.80 29.12 -3.91
N ALA A 42 -33.87 29.62 -3.10
CA ALA A 42 -32.43 29.38 -3.27
C ALA A 42 -32.09 27.88 -3.28
N ALA A 43 -32.69 27.10 -2.38
CA ALA A 43 -32.51 25.65 -2.32
C ALA A 43 -33.04 24.92 -3.58
N LYS A 44 -34.09 25.47 -4.20
CA LYS A 44 -34.64 24.93 -5.45
C LYS A 44 -33.72 25.27 -6.62
N LEU A 45 -33.26 26.51 -6.70
CA LEU A 45 -32.31 26.97 -7.73
C LEU A 45 -30.98 26.23 -7.68
N TRP A 46 -30.48 25.91 -6.47
CA TRP A 46 -29.33 25.04 -6.30
C TRP A 46 -29.50 23.70 -7.02
N LYS A 47 -30.61 23.00 -6.77
CA LYS A 47 -30.93 21.73 -7.43
C LYS A 47 -31.07 21.89 -8.94
N HIS A 48 -31.65 23.00 -9.39
CA HIS A 48 -31.79 23.27 -10.83
C HIS A 48 -30.42 23.47 -11.51
N VAL A 49 -29.50 24.20 -10.87
CA VAL A 49 -28.14 24.38 -11.39
C VAL A 49 -27.42 23.03 -11.49
N GLN A 50 -27.53 22.17 -10.47
CA GLN A 50 -26.97 20.82 -10.51
C GLN A 50 -27.58 20.00 -11.66
N LEU A 51 -28.90 20.05 -11.82
CA LEU A 51 -29.58 19.33 -12.90
C LEU A 51 -29.17 19.84 -14.29
N CYS A 52 -29.01 21.15 -14.46
CA CYS A 52 -28.47 21.71 -15.69
C CYS A 52 -27.05 21.22 -15.96
N ALA A 53 -26.18 21.18 -14.94
CA ALA A 53 -24.83 20.65 -15.07
C ALA A 53 -24.80 19.16 -15.42
N ASP A 54 -25.71 18.36 -14.87
CA ASP A 54 -25.82 16.93 -15.19
C ASP A 54 -26.32 16.69 -16.62
N LEU A 55 -27.27 17.50 -17.10
CA LEU A 55 -27.82 17.41 -18.44
C LEU A 55 -26.88 17.98 -19.51
N ASP A 56 -25.97 18.88 -19.14
CA ASP A 56 -24.95 19.43 -20.02
C ASP A 56 -23.76 18.45 -20.16
N ALA A 57 -23.90 17.49 -21.07
CA ALA A 57 -22.91 16.44 -21.28
C ALA A 57 -21.55 16.94 -21.83
N GLN A 58 -21.45 18.20 -22.27
CA GLN A 58 -20.21 18.73 -22.84
C GLN A 58 -19.43 19.57 -21.84
N ARG A 59 -20.12 20.46 -21.13
CA ARG A 59 -19.49 21.47 -20.28
C ARG A 59 -19.79 21.26 -18.80
N HIS A 60 -20.73 20.40 -18.45
CA HIS A 60 -21.11 20.09 -17.08
C HIS A 60 -21.35 21.38 -16.26
N ALA A 61 -20.69 21.53 -15.11
CA ALA A 61 -20.81 22.69 -14.24
C ALA A 61 -20.32 24.01 -14.87
N GLU A 62 -19.49 23.94 -15.91
CA GLU A 62 -19.02 25.11 -16.68
C GLU A 62 -19.96 25.47 -17.85
N GLY A 63 -21.08 24.75 -17.98
CA GLY A 63 -22.12 25.05 -18.95
C GLY A 63 -22.83 26.37 -18.68
N THR A 64 -23.38 26.95 -19.76
CA THR A 64 -24.01 28.28 -19.75
C THR A 64 -25.46 28.23 -20.23
N ALA A 65 -25.81 27.26 -21.08
CA ALA A 65 -27.14 27.09 -21.63
C ALA A 65 -27.35 25.65 -22.14
N LEU A 66 -28.53 25.10 -21.90
CA LEU A 66 -28.90 23.76 -22.40
C LEU A 66 -29.37 23.85 -23.85
N ASP A 67 -29.07 22.83 -24.66
CA ASP A 67 -29.75 22.70 -25.96
C ASP A 67 -31.26 22.46 -25.79
N GLU A 68 -32.03 22.58 -26.87
CA GLU A 68 -33.50 22.47 -26.82
C GLU A 68 -34.01 21.12 -26.30
N LEU A 69 -33.30 20.02 -26.56
CA LEU A 69 -33.67 18.69 -26.08
C LEU A 69 -33.45 18.58 -24.57
N ASN A 70 -32.27 19.00 -24.10
CA ASN A 70 -31.92 18.95 -22.70
C ASN A 70 -32.68 19.99 -21.87
N ALA A 71 -33.04 21.14 -22.45
CA ALA A 71 -33.94 22.11 -21.81
C ALA A 71 -35.35 21.53 -21.61
N HIS A 72 -35.88 20.75 -22.56
CA HIS A 72 -37.14 20.04 -22.38
C HIS A 72 -37.04 19.00 -21.25
N ARG A 73 -35.96 18.20 -21.24
CA ARG A 73 -35.71 17.21 -20.18
C ARG A 73 -35.60 17.85 -18.80
N PHE A 74 -34.93 18.99 -18.71
CA PHE A 74 -34.83 19.79 -17.49
C PHE A 74 -36.22 20.15 -16.96
N LEU A 75 -37.08 20.74 -17.82
CA LEU A 75 -38.45 21.14 -17.46
C LEU A 75 -39.30 19.95 -17.01
N GLU A 76 -39.20 18.82 -17.71
CA GLU A 76 -39.89 17.57 -17.34
C GLU A 76 -39.45 17.06 -15.95
N GLN A 77 -38.15 17.04 -15.68
CA GLN A 77 -37.60 16.54 -14.41
C GLN A 77 -37.94 17.42 -13.21
N ILE A 78 -38.13 18.72 -13.40
CA ILE A 78 -38.60 19.62 -12.34
C ILE A 78 -40.13 19.67 -12.22
N GLY A 79 -40.85 18.86 -13.01
CA GLY A 79 -42.31 18.74 -12.97
C GLY A 79 -43.06 19.87 -13.68
N GLU A 80 -42.39 20.62 -14.55
CA GLU A 80 -42.98 21.73 -15.30
C GLU A 80 -43.18 21.32 -16.76
N THR A 81 -44.41 21.00 -17.14
CA THR A 81 -44.77 20.45 -18.48
C THR A 81 -44.91 21.54 -19.55
N LEU A 82 -43.93 22.45 -19.62
CA LEU A 82 -43.91 23.50 -20.64
C LEU A 82 -42.99 23.10 -21.80
N THR A 83 -43.43 23.35 -23.03
CA THR A 83 -42.55 23.20 -24.20
C THR A 83 -41.57 24.39 -24.29
N VAL A 84 -40.36 24.14 -24.79
CA VAL A 84 -39.37 25.20 -25.04
C VAL A 84 -39.92 26.29 -25.97
N VAL A 85 -40.85 25.93 -26.87
CA VAL A 85 -41.58 26.88 -27.73
C VAL A 85 -42.43 27.84 -26.91
N ALA A 86 -43.23 27.34 -25.96
CA ALA A 86 -44.08 28.17 -25.12
C ALA A 86 -43.26 29.08 -24.17
N LEU A 87 -42.10 28.58 -23.68
CA LEU A 87 -41.15 29.39 -22.93
C LEU A 87 -40.63 30.58 -23.77
N ARG A 88 -40.14 30.30 -25.00
CA ARG A 88 -39.65 31.34 -25.92
C ARG A 88 -40.71 32.37 -26.28
N GLU A 89 -41.97 31.95 -26.48
CA GLU A 89 -43.07 32.88 -26.76
C GLU A 89 -43.33 33.86 -25.62
N ARG A 90 -43.25 33.39 -24.37
CA ARG A 90 -43.40 34.28 -23.21
C ARG A 90 -42.24 35.26 -23.08
N LEU A 91 -41.01 34.82 -23.32
CA LEU A 91 -39.83 35.71 -23.30
C LEU A 91 -39.85 36.75 -24.44
N ARG A 92 -40.43 36.42 -25.60
CA ARG A 92 -40.65 37.42 -26.65
C ARG A 92 -41.66 38.49 -26.23
N LYS A 93 -42.69 38.12 -25.46
CA LYS A 93 -43.69 39.08 -24.94
C LYS A 93 -43.08 40.05 -23.94
N THR A 94 -42.09 39.62 -23.16
CA THR A 94 -41.36 40.50 -22.22
C THR A 94 -40.26 41.33 -22.88
N GLY A 95 -39.94 41.06 -24.14
CA GLY A 95 -38.85 41.72 -24.87
C GLY A 95 -37.45 41.23 -24.51
N ALA A 96 -37.33 40.21 -23.66
CA ALA A 96 -36.04 39.63 -23.25
C ALA A 96 -35.34 38.87 -24.41
N ILE A 97 -36.08 38.51 -25.45
CA ILE A 97 -35.58 37.86 -26.66
C ILE A 97 -36.20 38.56 -27.88
N GLY A 98 -35.43 38.74 -28.95
CA GLY A 98 -35.91 39.37 -30.18
C GLY A 98 -37.09 38.61 -30.83
N GLN A 99 -38.02 39.34 -31.47
CA GLN A 99 -39.21 38.73 -32.08
C GLN A 99 -38.87 37.68 -33.15
N THR A 100 -37.78 37.88 -33.88
CA THR A 100 -37.28 36.98 -34.93
C THR A 100 -36.23 35.99 -34.42
N GLU A 101 -35.85 36.08 -33.14
CA GLU A 101 -34.75 35.31 -32.58
C GLU A 101 -35.20 33.88 -32.25
N ARG A 102 -34.31 32.94 -32.60
CA ARG A 102 -34.47 31.50 -32.38
C ARG A 102 -33.21 30.95 -31.71
N PRO A 103 -32.99 31.25 -30.42
CA PRO A 103 -31.79 30.81 -29.72
C PRO A 103 -31.78 29.27 -29.65
N LYS A 104 -30.67 28.68 -30.12
CA LYS A 104 -30.48 27.22 -30.17
C LYS A 104 -30.19 26.60 -28.79
N ALA A 105 -29.84 27.45 -27.83
CA ALA A 105 -29.62 27.09 -26.44
C ALA A 105 -30.53 27.92 -25.53
N VAL A 106 -30.84 27.38 -24.35
CA VAL A 106 -31.71 27.95 -23.33
C VAL A 106 -30.89 28.12 -22.05
N PRO A 107 -30.42 29.34 -21.77
CA PRO A 107 -29.81 29.70 -20.49
C PRO A 107 -30.77 29.49 -19.32
N LEU A 108 -30.24 29.23 -18.13
CA LEU A 108 -31.04 29.11 -16.91
C LEU A 108 -31.77 30.43 -16.60
N THR A 109 -31.18 31.58 -16.91
CA THR A 109 -31.80 32.91 -16.79
C THR A 109 -33.15 32.99 -17.50
N HIS A 110 -33.29 32.40 -18.69
CA HIS A 110 -34.57 32.40 -19.43
C HIS A 110 -35.68 31.67 -18.67
N TYR A 111 -35.34 30.53 -18.07
CA TYR A 111 -36.26 29.81 -17.20
C TYR A 111 -36.63 30.63 -15.96
N ILE A 112 -35.64 31.25 -15.29
CA ILE A 112 -35.84 32.09 -14.10
C ILE A 112 -36.78 33.27 -14.38
N LEU A 113 -36.52 34.02 -15.46
CA LEU A 113 -37.34 35.18 -15.86
C LEU A 113 -38.82 34.79 -16.04
N TRP A 114 -39.06 33.66 -16.69
CA TRP A 114 -40.41 33.16 -16.89
C TRP A 114 -41.04 32.65 -15.60
N ARG A 115 -40.32 31.83 -14.83
CA ARG A 115 -40.88 31.11 -13.68
C ARG A 115 -41.23 32.03 -12.50
N TYR A 116 -40.44 33.07 -12.30
CA TYR A 116 -40.61 34.04 -11.22
C TYR A 116 -41.23 35.35 -11.72
N GLU A 117 -41.54 35.45 -13.02
CA GLU A 117 -42.18 36.60 -13.67
C GLU A 117 -41.52 37.94 -13.29
N VAL A 118 -40.18 37.95 -13.20
CA VAL A 118 -39.41 39.14 -12.84
C VAL A 118 -39.07 39.98 -14.06
N ASP A 119 -38.98 41.30 -13.86
CA ASP A 119 -38.56 42.22 -14.92
C ASP A 119 -37.06 42.05 -15.22
N TRP A 120 -36.76 41.69 -16.46
CA TRP A 120 -35.40 41.44 -16.91
C TRP A 120 -34.57 42.73 -16.95
N HIS A 121 -35.17 43.92 -17.12
CA HIS A 121 -34.45 45.20 -17.05
C HIS A 121 -33.96 45.46 -15.63
N VAL A 122 -34.75 45.11 -14.62
CA VAL A 122 -34.34 45.19 -13.21
C VAL A 122 -33.22 44.19 -12.94
N LEU A 123 -33.38 42.94 -13.41
CA LEU A 123 -32.38 41.89 -13.24
C LEU A 123 -30.99 42.30 -13.79
N VAL A 124 -30.92 42.86 -15.00
CA VAL A 124 -29.63 43.19 -15.63
C VAL A 124 -29.02 44.50 -15.16
N ASN A 125 -29.80 45.38 -14.54
CA ASN A 125 -29.31 46.65 -13.99
C ASN A 125 -29.00 46.59 -12.49
N THR A 126 -29.27 45.46 -11.84
CA THR A 126 -28.86 45.26 -10.45
C THR A 126 -27.33 45.12 -10.38
N SER A 127 -26.69 45.74 -9.39
CA SER A 127 -25.27 45.54 -9.08
C SER A 127 -25.12 45.02 -7.66
N GLY A 128 -24.19 44.09 -7.45
CA GLY A 128 -23.83 43.64 -6.11
C GLY A 128 -22.81 44.57 -5.48
N ASP A 129 -23.14 45.16 -4.32
CA ASP A 129 -22.14 45.77 -3.44
C ASP A 129 -21.40 44.65 -2.68
N ASN A 130 -20.15 44.90 -2.28
CA ASN A 130 -19.23 43.96 -1.58
C ASN A 130 -18.52 42.92 -2.47
N SER A 131 -18.14 43.31 -3.70
CA SER A 131 -17.39 42.47 -4.65
C SER A 131 -16.08 41.91 -4.08
N GLU A 132 -15.34 42.71 -3.31
CA GLU A 132 -14.05 42.32 -2.74
C GLU A 132 -14.22 41.22 -1.67
N GLU A 133 -15.24 41.34 -0.82
CA GLU A 133 -15.56 40.32 0.17
C GLU A 133 -15.99 39.00 -0.47
N ILE A 134 -16.82 39.06 -1.51
CA ILE A 134 -17.26 37.84 -2.22
C ILE A 134 -16.08 37.18 -2.94
N GLU A 135 -15.17 37.95 -3.53
CA GLU A 135 -13.95 37.41 -4.13
C GLU A 135 -13.03 36.77 -3.08
N LYS A 136 -12.89 37.38 -1.90
CA LYS A 136 -12.12 36.80 -0.80
C LYS A 136 -12.79 35.52 -0.25
N ALA A 137 -14.11 35.52 -0.11
CA ALA A 137 -14.86 34.34 0.32
C ALA A 137 -14.70 33.18 -0.69
N GLN A 138 -14.79 33.47 -1.98
CA GLN A 138 -14.56 32.47 -3.02
C GLN A 138 -13.12 31.92 -2.96
N LYS A 139 -12.11 32.76 -2.73
CA LYS A 139 -10.72 32.28 -2.55
C LYS A 139 -10.59 31.34 -1.35
N LEU A 140 -11.24 31.65 -0.23
CA LEU A 140 -11.26 30.75 0.94
C LEU A 140 -11.92 29.41 0.61
N LEU A 141 -13.01 29.40 -0.17
CA LEU A 141 -13.61 28.14 -0.65
C LEU A 141 -12.69 27.34 -1.58
N ASP A 142 -11.96 28.03 -2.46
CA ASP A 142 -11.01 27.38 -3.36
C ASP A 142 -9.86 26.76 -2.54
N GLU A 143 -9.39 27.45 -1.49
CA GLU A 143 -8.42 26.92 -0.53
C GLU A 143 -8.94 25.71 0.25
N VAL A 144 -10.20 25.75 0.71
CA VAL A 144 -10.85 24.60 1.37
C VAL A 144 -10.90 23.41 0.41
N SER A 145 -11.34 23.63 -0.83
CA SER A 145 -11.41 22.60 -1.87
C SER A 145 -10.04 21.99 -2.15
N ALA A 146 -8.99 22.82 -2.23
CA ALA A 146 -7.62 22.37 -2.40
C ALA A 146 -7.11 21.57 -1.20
N ALA A 147 -7.43 21.98 0.03
CA ALA A 147 -7.08 21.27 1.26
C ALA A 147 -7.75 19.89 1.32
N PHE A 148 -9.02 19.77 0.89
CA PHE A 148 -9.71 18.50 0.77
C PHE A 148 -9.06 17.58 -0.27
N ALA A 149 -8.70 18.11 -1.44
CA ALA A 149 -8.02 17.33 -2.46
C ALA A 149 -6.66 16.81 -1.96
N GLU A 150 -5.93 17.60 -1.17
CA GLU A 150 -4.70 17.15 -0.53
C GLU A 150 -4.96 16.09 0.55
N ALA A 151 -5.96 16.29 1.42
CA ALA A 151 -6.32 15.31 2.44
C ALA A 151 -6.72 13.96 1.81
N GLU A 152 -7.45 13.97 0.69
CA GLU A 152 -7.79 12.76 -0.05
C GLU A 152 -6.55 12.09 -0.67
N ARG A 153 -5.62 12.89 -1.25
CA ARG A 153 -4.33 12.38 -1.74
C ARG A 153 -3.54 11.69 -0.63
N GLN A 154 -3.41 12.33 0.54
CA GLN A 154 -2.68 11.76 1.68
C GLN A 154 -3.38 10.52 2.24
N ALA A 155 -4.72 10.52 2.33
CA ALA A 155 -5.47 9.32 2.71
C ALA A 155 -5.26 8.16 1.73
N ASN A 156 -5.14 8.42 0.43
CA ASN A 156 -4.80 7.41 -0.57
C ASN A 156 -3.39 6.84 -0.37
N LEU A 157 -2.40 7.71 -0.15
CA LEU A 157 -1.03 7.30 0.14
C LEU A 157 -0.93 6.48 1.43
N ALA A 158 -1.64 6.89 2.49
CA ALA A 158 -1.72 6.14 3.75
C ALA A 158 -2.32 4.74 3.54
N ARG A 159 -3.40 4.61 2.77
CA ARG A 159 -4.00 3.31 2.43
C ARG A 159 -3.05 2.41 1.65
N GLN A 160 -2.32 2.96 0.68
CA GLN A 160 -1.32 2.21 -0.10
C GLN A 160 -0.15 1.75 0.78
N ALA A 161 0.33 2.63 1.67
CA ALA A 161 1.41 2.31 2.60
C ALA A 161 0.98 1.23 3.62
N GLU A 162 -0.25 1.28 4.14
CA GLU A 162 -0.78 0.25 5.03
C GLU A 162 -0.91 -1.11 4.31
N ALA A 163 -1.40 -1.13 3.06
CA ALA A 163 -1.47 -2.34 2.27
C ALA A 163 -0.08 -2.94 2.01
N HIS A 164 0.90 -2.10 1.69
CA HIS A 164 2.29 -2.52 1.52
C HIS A 164 2.88 -3.07 2.82
N ALA A 165 2.67 -2.40 3.96
CA ALA A 165 3.13 -2.87 5.27
C ALA A 165 2.54 -4.25 5.64
N LYS A 166 1.23 -4.47 5.38
CA LYS A 166 0.59 -5.77 5.59
C LYS A 166 1.18 -6.87 4.70
N ALA A 167 1.49 -6.56 3.45
CA ALA A 167 2.15 -7.50 2.54
C ALA A 167 3.54 -7.89 3.05
N GLN A 168 4.34 -6.91 3.49
CA GLN A 168 5.67 -7.15 4.05
C GLN A 168 5.62 -7.96 5.35
N GLU A 169 4.65 -7.70 6.23
CA GLU A 169 4.45 -8.48 7.45
C GLU A 169 4.10 -9.95 7.16
N ALA A 170 3.23 -10.18 6.15
CA ALA A 170 2.89 -11.52 5.71
C ALA A 170 4.10 -12.26 5.11
N GLU A 171 4.91 -11.58 4.30
CA GLU A 171 6.16 -12.16 3.78
C GLU A 171 7.14 -12.47 4.92
N ALA A 172 7.37 -11.55 5.85
CA ALA A 172 8.26 -11.77 6.99
C ALA A 172 7.82 -12.99 7.82
N LYS A 173 6.51 -13.17 8.03
CA LYS A 173 5.97 -14.37 8.69
C LYS A 173 6.25 -15.64 7.89
N ALA A 174 6.01 -15.64 6.57
CA ALA A 174 6.29 -16.78 5.71
C ALA A 174 7.78 -17.16 5.72
N ARG A 175 8.69 -16.17 5.69
CA ARG A 175 10.14 -16.39 5.80
C ARG A 175 10.53 -16.94 7.17
N ALA A 176 9.93 -16.45 8.24
CA ALA A 176 10.18 -16.97 9.59
C ALA A 176 9.73 -18.43 9.74
N ASP A 177 8.59 -18.81 9.16
CA ASP A 177 8.10 -20.19 9.19
C ASP A 177 8.98 -21.10 8.32
N GLN A 178 9.46 -20.61 7.17
CA GLN A 178 10.45 -21.33 6.34
C GLN A 178 11.77 -21.54 7.10
N ALA A 179 12.28 -20.51 7.79
CA ALA A 179 13.51 -20.61 8.56
C ALA A 179 13.39 -21.65 9.69
N LYS A 180 12.25 -21.68 10.40
CA LYS A 180 11.97 -22.72 11.41
C LYS A 180 11.94 -24.12 10.81
N ALA A 181 11.31 -24.29 9.65
CA ALA A 181 11.27 -25.58 8.98
C ALA A 181 12.68 -26.07 8.60
N ARG A 182 13.53 -25.18 8.08
CA ARG A 182 14.93 -25.49 7.75
C ARG A 182 15.77 -25.79 8.97
N GLU A 183 15.55 -25.10 10.08
CA GLU A 183 16.21 -25.40 11.34
C GLU A 183 15.84 -26.80 11.86
N GLN A 184 14.56 -27.18 11.80
CA GLN A 184 14.13 -28.53 12.19
C GLN A 184 14.72 -29.61 11.27
N GLU A 185 14.80 -29.35 9.97
CA GLU A 185 15.48 -30.24 9.03
C GLU A 185 16.97 -30.38 9.38
N ALA A 186 17.68 -29.29 9.65
CA ALA A 186 19.08 -29.32 10.05
C ALA A 186 19.31 -30.14 11.33
N LEU A 187 18.45 -29.95 12.34
CA LEU A 187 18.50 -30.73 13.59
C LEU A 187 18.28 -32.23 13.35
N ALA A 188 17.36 -32.60 12.46
CA ALA A 188 17.15 -34.00 12.08
C ALA A 188 18.38 -34.58 11.37
N ARG A 189 18.99 -33.85 10.44
CA ARG A 189 20.22 -34.30 9.75
C ARG A 189 21.40 -34.43 10.71
N GLU A 190 21.53 -33.54 11.68
CA GLU A 190 22.55 -33.65 12.73
C GLU A 190 22.35 -34.87 13.62
N ALA A 191 21.09 -35.22 13.92
CA ALA A 191 20.78 -36.45 14.64
C ALA A 191 21.16 -37.69 13.82
N ASP A 192 20.80 -37.74 12.53
CA ASP A 192 21.19 -38.82 11.62
C ASP A 192 22.73 -38.99 11.56
N ALA A 193 23.47 -37.88 11.45
CA ALA A 193 24.93 -37.91 11.42
C ALA A 193 25.53 -38.46 12.73
N ARG A 194 24.95 -38.11 13.89
CA ARG A 194 25.36 -38.68 15.19
C ARG A 194 25.07 -40.17 15.29
N GLU A 195 23.96 -40.64 14.73
CA GLU A 195 23.68 -42.08 14.68
C GLU A 195 24.70 -42.85 13.83
N GLN A 196 25.15 -42.26 12.72
CA GLN A 196 26.21 -42.86 11.88
C GLN A 196 27.62 -42.77 12.49
N GLU A 197 27.84 -41.90 13.47
CA GLU A 197 29.13 -41.78 14.16
C GLU A 197 29.43 -43.01 15.03
N ALA A 198 28.41 -43.59 15.67
CA ALA A 198 28.56 -44.75 16.55
C ALA A 198 29.17 -46.00 15.87
N PRO A 199 28.67 -46.49 14.71
CA PRO A 199 29.27 -47.64 14.03
C PRO A 199 30.68 -47.33 13.51
N PHE A 200 30.96 -46.08 13.13
CA PHE A 200 32.32 -45.68 12.73
C PHE A 200 33.30 -45.74 13.90
N LYS A 201 32.93 -45.19 15.06
CA LYS A 201 33.73 -45.30 16.29
C LYS A 201 33.98 -46.75 16.71
N ALA A 202 32.94 -47.57 16.73
CA ALA A 202 33.07 -48.99 17.07
C ALA A 202 34.02 -49.73 16.11
N ALA A 203 33.93 -49.46 14.81
CA ALA A 203 34.83 -50.07 13.83
C ALA A 203 36.27 -49.54 13.97
N GLN A 204 36.46 -48.30 14.42
CA GLN A 204 37.78 -47.72 14.67
C GLN A 204 38.43 -48.32 15.93
N GLU A 205 37.66 -48.57 16.99
CA GLU A 205 38.11 -49.33 18.17
C GLU A 205 38.51 -50.77 17.81
N GLU A 206 37.79 -51.45 16.90
CA GLU A 206 38.19 -52.77 16.39
C GLU A 206 39.54 -52.73 15.65
N VAL A 207 39.78 -51.69 14.85
CA VAL A 207 41.06 -51.49 14.15
C VAL A 207 42.19 -51.29 15.15
N ASP A 208 41.99 -50.43 16.14
CA ASP A 208 42.99 -50.15 17.18
C ASP A 208 43.34 -51.41 17.98
N ALA A 209 42.33 -52.21 18.35
CA ALA A 209 42.52 -53.49 19.04
C ALA A 209 43.26 -54.52 18.17
N ALA A 210 42.91 -54.64 16.89
CA ALA A 210 43.57 -55.57 15.96
C ALA A 210 45.01 -55.14 15.66
N LEU A 211 45.27 -53.84 15.58
CA LEU A 211 46.61 -53.28 15.40
C LEU A 211 47.49 -53.54 16.63
N ALA A 212 46.93 -53.41 17.83
CA ALA A 212 47.61 -53.73 19.07
C ALA A 212 48.00 -55.22 19.13
N ASP A 213 47.13 -56.14 18.70
CA ASP A 213 47.45 -57.58 18.63
C ASP A 213 48.56 -57.85 17.60
N VAL A 214 48.50 -57.26 16.40
CA VAL A 214 49.59 -57.39 15.40
C VAL A 214 50.92 -56.95 16.00
N ASN A 215 50.97 -55.78 16.63
CA ASN A 215 52.19 -55.25 17.26
C ASN A 215 52.69 -56.18 18.39
N ALA A 216 51.78 -56.74 19.19
CA ALA A 216 52.13 -57.70 20.25
C ALA A 216 52.72 -59.00 19.67
N GLN A 217 52.12 -59.56 18.60
CA GLN A 217 52.63 -60.74 17.93
C GLN A 217 53.99 -60.50 17.25
N GLU A 218 54.19 -59.32 16.63
CA GLU A 218 55.48 -58.92 16.05
C GLU A 218 56.55 -58.80 17.14
N SER A 219 56.26 -58.08 18.23
CA SER A 219 57.20 -57.94 19.35
C SER A 219 57.54 -59.28 20.01
N ALA A 220 56.57 -60.20 20.16
CA ALA A 220 56.81 -61.53 20.71
C ALA A 220 57.70 -62.39 19.81
N ARG A 221 57.50 -62.33 18.48
CA ARG A 221 58.34 -63.03 17.50
C ARG A 221 59.75 -62.45 17.48
N ASP A 222 59.88 -61.13 17.48
CA ASP A 222 61.17 -60.44 17.46
C ASP A 222 61.97 -60.72 18.74
N SER A 223 61.31 -60.67 19.90
CA SER A 223 61.93 -61.01 21.19
C SER A 223 62.42 -62.46 21.21
N ARG A 224 61.62 -63.40 20.70
CA ARG A 224 61.98 -64.81 20.62
C ARG A 224 63.13 -65.06 19.63
N THR A 225 63.13 -64.35 18.51
CA THR A 225 64.22 -64.38 17.54
C THR A 225 65.51 -63.85 18.14
N ALA A 226 65.47 -62.71 18.83
CA ALA A 226 66.63 -62.12 19.50
C ALA A 226 67.18 -63.02 20.62
N GLU A 227 66.29 -63.63 21.42
CA GLU A 227 66.67 -64.56 22.48
C GLU A 227 67.37 -65.82 21.92
N LEU A 228 66.80 -66.42 20.86
CA LEU A 228 67.36 -67.60 20.20
C LEU A 228 68.68 -67.28 19.50
N GLN A 229 68.80 -66.11 18.86
CA GLN A 229 70.07 -65.61 18.29
C GLN A 229 71.14 -65.48 19.37
N ARG A 230 70.83 -64.85 20.50
CA ARG A 230 71.78 -64.69 21.61
C ARG A 230 72.24 -66.05 22.18
N LYS A 231 71.31 -66.97 22.42
CA LYS A 231 71.61 -68.34 22.89
C LYS A 231 72.38 -69.18 21.85
N SER A 232 72.34 -68.81 20.57
CA SER A 232 73.11 -69.49 19.51
C SER A 232 74.60 -69.14 19.50
N THR A 233 74.98 -68.01 20.12
CA THR A 233 76.36 -67.50 20.21
C THR A 233 76.94 -67.56 21.62
N GLU A 234 76.11 -67.76 22.65
CA GLU A 234 76.50 -67.79 24.07
C GLU A 234 76.26 -69.18 24.70
N GLY A 235 77.09 -69.61 25.66
CA GLY A 235 76.92 -70.87 26.40
C GLY A 235 77.78 -72.05 25.89
N GLY A 236 77.47 -73.28 26.35
CA GLY A 236 78.21 -74.49 25.98
C GLY A 236 77.90 -74.99 24.56
N ILE A 237 78.84 -75.68 23.89
CA ILE A 237 78.74 -76.12 22.48
C ILE A 237 77.41 -76.83 22.16
N VAL A 238 76.93 -77.69 23.06
CA VAL A 238 75.66 -78.42 22.89
C VAL A 238 74.45 -77.47 22.96
N GLN A 239 74.47 -76.48 23.85
CA GLN A 239 73.40 -75.48 23.98
C GLN A 239 73.35 -74.55 22.76
N GLN A 240 74.51 -74.12 22.25
CA GLN A 240 74.60 -73.32 21.03
C GLN A 240 74.06 -74.06 19.81
N ASN A 241 74.46 -75.33 19.62
CA ASN A 241 73.98 -76.12 18.49
C ASN A 241 72.47 -76.39 18.57
N LYS A 242 71.92 -76.60 19.78
CA LYS A 242 70.48 -76.71 20.01
C LYS A 242 69.76 -75.40 19.69
N ALA A 243 70.27 -74.26 20.17
CA ALA A 243 69.70 -72.94 19.89
C ALA A 243 69.79 -72.56 18.40
N LYS A 244 70.85 -72.95 17.68
CA LYS A 244 70.95 -72.79 16.21
C LYS A 244 69.88 -73.60 15.47
N ALA A 245 69.61 -74.83 15.91
CA ALA A 245 68.55 -75.66 15.36
C ALA A 245 67.15 -75.08 15.67
N GLU A 246 66.91 -74.64 16.90
CA GLU A 246 65.65 -74.00 17.31
C GLU A 246 65.43 -72.65 16.62
N LEU A 247 66.49 -71.86 16.39
CA LEU A 247 66.43 -70.61 15.62
C LEU A 247 66.09 -70.89 14.15
N ALA A 248 66.76 -71.86 13.53
CA ALA A 248 66.46 -72.28 12.15
C ALA A 248 65.01 -72.78 12.03
N GLN A 249 64.53 -73.53 13.03
CA GLN A 249 63.14 -73.99 13.10
C GLN A 249 62.16 -72.82 13.28
N HIS A 250 62.43 -71.87 14.19
CA HIS A 250 61.57 -70.70 14.43
C HIS A 250 61.47 -69.78 13.20
N LEU A 251 62.58 -69.61 12.47
CA LEU A 251 62.61 -68.84 11.22
C LEU A 251 61.92 -69.56 10.06
N ALA A 252 61.99 -70.91 10.04
CA ALA A 252 61.31 -71.74 9.04
C ALA A 252 59.82 -71.96 9.35
N GLU A 253 59.40 -71.83 10.61
CA GLU A 253 58.01 -71.99 11.04
C GLU A 253 57.16 -70.80 10.55
N ASP A 254 56.05 -71.10 9.88
CA ASP A 254 55.06 -70.09 9.48
C ASP A 254 54.50 -69.44 10.75
N PRO A 255 54.63 -68.11 10.94
CA PRO A 255 54.09 -67.43 12.10
C PRO A 255 52.56 -67.32 12.00
N LEU A 256 51.88 -68.45 12.13
CA LEU A 256 50.43 -68.56 12.08
C LEU A 256 49.72 -67.57 13.01
N PRO A 257 50.18 -67.29 14.26
CA PRO A 257 49.56 -66.26 15.10
C PRO A 257 49.65 -64.86 14.50
N LEU A 258 50.82 -64.46 14.00
CA LEU A 258 51.01 -63.16 13.34
C LEU A 258 50.20 -63.04 12.06
N ARG A 259 50.16 -64.11 11.25
CA ARG A 259 49.36 -64.14 10.02
C ARG A 259 47.87 -64.00 10.32
N LYS A 260 47.37 -64.67 11.37
CA LYS A 260 45.98 -64.51 11.84
C LYS A 260 45.71 -63.08 12.31
N ALA A 261 46.59 -62.50 13.13
CA ALA A 261 46.45 -61.11 13.59
C ALA A 261 46.39 -60.13 12.41
N LYS A 262 47.26 -60.29 11.40
CA LYS A 262 47.25 -59.45 10.19
C LYS A 262 45.97 -59.59 9.36
N ILE A 263 45.43 -60.80 9.23
CA ILE A 263 44.13 -61.03 8.56
C ILE A 263 42.99 -60.37 9.36
N THR A 264 43.02 -60.46 10.69
CA THR A 264 42.04 -59.80 11.57
C THR A 264 42.11 -58.27 11.42
N LEU A 265 43.31 -57.69 11.39
CA LEU A 265 43.52 -56.26 11.14
C LEU A 265 43.00 -55.85 9.76
N GLU A 266 43.28 -56.63 8.71
CA GLU A 266 42.76 -56.34 7.37
C GLU A 266 41.23 -56.38 7.34
N ALA A 267 40.60 -57.33 8.04
CA ALA A 267 39.15 -57.41 8.18
C ALA A 267 38.59 -56.20 8.96
N ALA A 268 39.23 -55.78 10.05
CA ALA A 268 38.85 -54.61 10.83
C ALA A 268 38.95 -53.33 10.00
N LEU A 269 40.03 -53.15 9.23
CA LEU A 269 40.20 -52.00 8.31
C LEU A 269 39.08 -51.94 7.27
N LYS A 270 38.69 -53.07 6.66
CA LYS A 270 37.57 -53.12 5.71
C LYS A 270 36.23 -52.75 6.37
N ARG A 271 36.01 -53.13 7.64
CA ARG A 271 34.81 -52.72 8.38
C ARG A 271 34.80 -51.23 8.69
N ALA A 272 35.94 -50.69 9.14
CA ALA A 272 36.09 -49.26 9.41
C ALA A 272 35.87 -48.41 8.15
N GLU A 273 36.45 -48.82 7.02
CA GLU A 273 36.23 -48.13 5.73
C GLU A 273 34.76 -48.17 5.30
N LYS A 274 34.09 -49.32 5.46
CA LYS A 274 32.65 -49.46 5.17
C LYS A 274 31.78 -48.59 6.08
N ALA A 275 32.17 -48.42 7.35
CA ALA A 275 31.46 -47.56 8.32
C ALA A 275 31.77 -46.06 8.13
N ARG A 276 32.93 -45.72 7.55
CA ARG A 276 33.37 -44.35 7.29
C ARG A 276 32.51 -43.64 6.23
N ALA A 277 32.22 -44.31 5.13
CA ALA A 277 31.45 -43.74 4.02
C ALA A 277 30.06 -43.19 4.43
N PRO A 278 29.20 -43.93 5.16
CA PRO A 278 27.90 -43.40 5.60
C PRO A 278 28.04 -42.26 6.62
N PHE A 279 29.03 -42.30 7.52
CA PHE A 279 29.29 -41.21 8.46
C PHE A 279 29.71 -39.92 7.75
N GLU A 280 30.67 -39.99 6.82
CA GLU A 280 31.11 -38.82 6.06
C GLU A 280 29.98 -38.25 5.19
N ALA A 281 29.16 -39.12 4.59
CA ALA A 281 28.00 -38.70 3.80
C ALA A 281 26.95 -38.00 4.67
N ALA A 282 26.58 -38.57 5.81
CA ALA A 282 25.61 -37.97 6.73
C ALA A 282 26.12 -36.64 7.30
N THR A 283 27.41 -36.55 7.63
CA THR A 283 28.04 -35.31 8.12
C THR A 283 27.97 -34.19 7.09
N LYS A 284 28.29 -34.47 5.82
CA LYS A 284 28.18 -33.49 4.73
C LYS A 284 26.74 -33.01 4.53
N ILE A 285 25.75 -33.90 4.62
CA ILE A 285 24.34 -33.55 4.52
C ILE A 285 23.92 -32.65 5.70
N ALA A 286 24.35 -32.97 6.92
CA ALA A 286 24.07 -32.16 8.10
C ALA A 286 24.70 -30.76 8.02
N GLU A 287 25.95 -30.66 7.57
CA GLU A 287 26.63 -29.38 7.35
C GLU A 287 25.93 -28.53 6.30
N ALA A 288 25.53 -29.13 5.17
CA ALA A 288 24.76 -28.43 4.13
C ALA A 288 23.40 -27.93 4.67
N ALA A 289 22.67 -28.77 5.41
CA ALA A 289 21.40 -28.39 6.01
C ALA A 289 21.55 -27.24 7.03
N ARG A 290 22.64 -27.22 7.81
CA ARG A 290 22.95 -26.11 8.72
C ARG A 290 23.20 -24.81 7.98
N GLN A 291 23.94 -24.85 6.87
CA GLN A 291 24.18 -23.67 6.03
C GLN A 291 22.87 -23.14 5.42
N GLU A 292 21.99 -24.04 4.95
CA GLU A 292 20.67 -23.65 4.45
C GLU A 292 19.78 -23.04 5.55
N ALA A 293 19.81 -23.58 6.77
CA ALA A 293 19.07 -23.05 7.90
C ALA A 293 19.58 -21.65 8.31
N GLU A 294 20.89 -21.44 8.34
CA GLU A 294 21.49 -20.14 8.62
C GLU A 294 21.15 -19.10 7.54
N ALA A 295 21.25 -19.48 6.26
CA ALA A 295 20.84 -18.61 5.15
C ALA A 295 19.35 -18.24 5.25
N ALA A 296 18.48 -19.20 5.57
CA ALA A 296 17.05 -18.96 5.75
C ALA A 296 16.77 -18.02 6.94
N ARG A 297 17.53 -18.13 8.04
CA ARG A 297 17.44 -17.20 9.18
C ARG A 297 17.81 -15.77 8.79
N GLN A 298 18.90 -15.58 8.04
CA GLN A 298 19.32 -14.26 7.58
C GLN A 298 18.27 -13.61 6.67
N VAL A 299 17.69 -14.38 5.76
CA VAL A 299 16.58 -13.94 4.89
C VAL A 299 15.36 -13.55 5.72
N ALA A 300 14.99 -14.35 6.73
CA ALA A 300 13.88 -14.02 7.63
C ALA A 300 14.13 -12.76 8.46
N GLU A 301 15.37 -12.53 8.90
CA GLU A 301 15.74 -11.30 9.62
C GLU A 301 15.67 -10.07 8.71
N ALA A 302 16.16 -10.18 7.48
CA ALA A 302 16.06 -9.11 6.48
C ALA A 302 14.59 -8.74 6.21
N ALA A 303 13.74 -9.74 5.96
CA ALA A 303 12.31 -9.53 5.74
C ALA A 303 11.61 -8.89 6.96
N ARG A 304 12.01 -9.25 8.18
CA ARG A 304 11.50 -8.60 9.40
C ARG A 304 11.88 -7.12 9.47
N ARG A 305 13.13 -6.76 9.10
CA ARG A 305 13.58 -5.35 9.08
C ARG A 305 12.83 -4.55 8.03
N GLU A 306 12.58 -5.14 6.86
CA GLU A 306 11.78 -4.53 5.79
C GLU A 306 10.32 -4.31 6.23
N ALA A 307 9.69 -5.30 6.87
CA ALA A 307 8.36 -5.16 7.44
C ALA A 307 8.28 -4.06 8.51
N GLU A 308 9.29 -3.93 9.37
CA GLU A 308 9.35 -2.87 10.36
C GLU A 308 9.49 -1.48 9.71
N SER A 309 10.35 -1.35 8.70
CA SER A 309 10.50 -0.11 7.93
C SER A 309 9.18 0.29 7.24
N ALA A 310 8.52 -0.68 6.59
CA ALA A 310 7.23 -0.46 5.93
C ALA A 310 6.14 -0.05 6.93
N ARG A 311 6.12 -0.64 8.13
CA ARG A 311 5.20 -0.24 9.21
C ARG A 311 5.43 1.21 9.66
N ARG A 312 6.69 1.62 9.86
CA ARG A 312 7.03 3.01 10.22
C ARG A 312 6.60 4.00 9.13
N GLN A 313 6.79 3.63 7.86
CA GLN A 313 6.33 4.45 6.74
C GLN A 313 4.80 4.55 6.72
N ALA A 314 4.08 3.45 6.91
CA ALA A 314 2.61 3.46 6.98
C ALA A 314 2.10 4.35 8.13
N GLU A 315 2.75 4.31 9.29
CA GLU A 315 2.42 5.16 10.43
C GLU A 315 2.67 6.65 10.13
N ALA A 316 3.80 6.99 9.50
CA ALA A 316 4.09 8.36 9.09
C ALA A 316 3.08 8.88 8.06
N GLN A 317 2.68 8.05 7.08
CA GLN A 317 1.65 8.43 6.10
C GLN A 317 0.27 8.58 6.74
N ARG A 318 -0.05 7.77 7.76
CA ARG A 318 -1.29 7.93 8.53
C ARG A 318 -1.31 9.27 9.27
N GLN A 319 -0.19 9.65 9.89
CA GLN A 319 -0.05 10.95 10.56
C GLN A 319 -0.19 12.11 9.56
N ALA A 320 0.48 12.05 8.41
CA ALA A 320 0.36 13.08 7.37
C ALA A 320 -1.09 13.23 6.84
N ALA A 321 -1.80 12.12 6.69
CA ALA A 321 -3.22 12.13 6.33
C ALA A 321 -4.10 12.77 7.42
N GLU A 322 -3.82 12.49 8.69
CA GLU A 322 -4.52 13.09 9.83
C GLU A 322 -4.25 14.61 9.92
N GLU A 323 -3.00 15.04 9.76
CA GLU A 323 -2.62 16.45 9.71
C GLU A 323 -3.29 17.20 8.55
N SER A 324 -3.40 16.56 7.37
CA SER A 324 -4.05 17.16 6.20
C SER A 324 -5.57 17.29 6.39
N LEU A 325 -6.20 16.33 7.07
CA LEU A 325 -7.61 16.44 7.46
C LEU A 325 -7.83 17.56 8.47
N ASP A 326 -6.91 17.75 9.41
CA ASP A 326 -6.98 18.81 10.41
C ASP A 326 -6.81 20.19 9.76
N ALA A 327 -5.86 20.32 8.83
CA ALA A 327 -5.69 21.53 8.03
C ALA A 327 -6.95 21.84 7.20
N ALA A 328 -7.57 20.84 6.58
CA ALA A 328 -8.83 21.01 5.87
C ALA A 328 -9.97 21.47 6.80
N GLY A 329 -10.07 20.89 8.00
CA GLY A 329 -11.02 21.32 9.03
C GLY A 329 -10.84 22.78 9.44
N GLN A 330 -9.60 23.21 9.71
CA GLN A 330 -9.28 24.61 10.04
C GLN A 330 -9.66 25.57 8.91
N LYS A 331 -9.44 25.17 7.65
CA LYS A 331 -9.82 25.98 6.49
C LYS A 331 -11.33 26.12 6.35
N VAL A 332 -12.09 25.06 6.65
CA VAL A 332 -13.56 25.14 6.71
C VAL A 332 -14.00 26.13 7.78
N GLU A 333 -13.44 26.06 8.99
CA GLU A 333 -13.78 26.98 10.08
C GLU A 333 -13.45 28.45 9.71
N GLU A 334 -12.30 28.69 9.08
CA GLU A 334 -11.90 30.02 8.59
C GLU A 334 -12.91 30.56 7.55
N ALA A 335 -13.30 29.73 6.58
CA ALA A 335 -14.26 30.09 5.54
C ALA A 335 -15.66 30.35 6.12
N GLU A 336 -16.13 29.53 7.06
CA GLU A 336 -17.42 29.71 7.75
C GLU A 336 -17.45 31.00 8.57
N ALA A 337 -16.39 31.27 9.34
CA ALA A 337 -16.26 32.49 10.13
C ALA A 337 -16.27 33.74 9.22
N TYR A 338 -15.53 33.71 8.11
CA TYR A 338 -15.50 34.82 7.17
C TYR A 338 -16.85 35.04 6.48
N LEU A 339 -17.52 33.98 6.05
CA LEU A 339 -18.86 34.09 5.45
C LEU A 339 -19.88 34.66 6.44
N ALA A 340 -19.83 34.26 7.72
CA ALA A 340 -20.69 34.80 8.75
C ALA A 340 -20.45 36.31 8.98
N GLU A 341 -19.19 36.76 8.96
CA GLU A 341 -18.84 38.17 9.05
C GLU A 341 -19.38 38.96 7.86
N VAL A 342 -19.15 38.48 6.62
CA VAL A 342 -19.62 39.14 5.40
C VAL A 342 -21.14 39.18 5.37
N LYS A 343 -21.83 38.14 5.83
CA LYS A 343 -23.30 38.09 5.91
C LYS A 343 -23.90 39.16 6.83
N ALA A 344 -23.18 39.57 7.88
CA ALA A 344 -23.64 40.57 8.83
C ALA A 344 -23.46 42.02 8.35
N LYS A 345 -22.68 42.25 7.29
CA LYS A 345 -22.47 43.59 6.71
C LYS A 345 -23.72 44.05 5.94
N PRO A 346 -24.06 45.37 5.95
CA PRO A 346 -25.09 45.92 5.09
C PRO A 346 -24.66 45.89 3.62
N GLY A 347 -25.62 45.75 2.70
CA GLY A 347 -25.34 45.69 1.26
C GLY A 347 -24.79 44.35 0.77
N SER A 348 -24.85 43.31 1.59
CA SER A 348 -24.27 42.00 1.26
C SER A 348 -24.99 41.28 0.13
N CYS A 349 -24.21 40.68 -0.77
CA CYS A 349 -24.66 39.77 -1.82
C CYS A 349 -25.16 38.44 -1.20
N HIS A 350 -26.32 38.47 -0.56
CA HIS A 350 -26.86 37.35 0.20
C HIS A 350 -27.04 36.06 -0.62
N GLY A 351 -27.36 36.18 -1.92
CA GLY A 351 -27.44 35.05 -2.83
C GLY A 351 -26.10 34.34 -3.02
N ALA A 352 -25.03 35.10 -3.24
CA ALA A 352 -23.67 34.58 -3.34
C ALA A 352 -23.21 33.95 -2.03
N ILE A 353 -23.45 34.62 -0.89
CA ILE A 353 -23.09 34.12 0.44
C ILE A 353 -23.81 32.80 0.74
N TRP A 354 -25.12 32.74 0.50
CA TRP A 354 -25.89 31.51 0.70
C TRP A 354 -25.37 30.36 -0.18
N TRP A 355 -24.98 30.65 -1.42
CA TRP A 355 -24.42 29.65 -2.33
C TRP A 355 -23.10 29.09 -1.81
N MET A 356 -22.23 29.99 -1.32
CA MET A 356 -20.94 29.64 -0.73
C MET A 356 -21.11 28.84 0.58
N GLU A 357 -22.06 29.21 1.44
CA GLU A 357 -22.44 28.44 2.63
C GLU A 357 -22.90 27.02 2.26
N LYS A 358 -23.67 26.88 1.17
CA LYS A 358 -24.11 25.56 0.69
C LYS A 358 -22.98 24.73 0.12
N GLU A 359 -22.05 25.33 -0.62
CA GLU A 359 -20.84 24.64 -1.10
C GLU A 359 -20.00 24.09 0.07
N LEU A 360 -19.81 24.88 1.14
CA LEU A 360 -19.15 24.40 2.36
C LEU A 360 -19.92 23.26 3.03
N GLU A 361 -21.25 23.37 3.14
CA GLU A 361 -22.06 22.30 3.73
C GLU A 361 -21.92 20.99 2.96
N GLU A 362 -21.90 21.04 1.62
CA GLU A 362 -21.64 19.86 0.79
C GLU A 362 -20.23 19.31 0.99
N GLN A 363 -19.21 20.16 1.08
CA GLN A 363 -17.82 19.74 1.33
C GLN A 363 -17.66 19.09 2.72
N LYS A 364 -18.35 19.61 3.74
CA LYS A 364 -18.37 19.05 5.09
C LYS A 364 -18.94 17.64 5.16
N LYS A 365 -19.71 17.18 4.17
CA LYS A 365 -20.18 15.79 4.11
C LYS A 365 -19.04 14.78 3.89
N TYR A 366 -17.89 15.25 3.41
CA TYR A 366 -16.70 14.42 3.20
C TYR A 366 -15.77 14.40 4.41
N LEU A 367 -16.03 15.21 5.45
CA LEU A 367 -15.29 15.17 6.71
C LEU A 367 -15.82 14.09 7.66
N PRO A 368 -14.95 13.47 8.47
CA PRO A 368 -15.38 12.70 9.64
C PRO A 368 -16.17 13.59 10.62
N SER A 369 -17.19 13.02 11.28
CA SER A 369 -17.97 13.77 12.29
C SER A 369 -17.13 14.30 13.45
N SER A 370 -16.00 13.64 13.77
CA SER A 370 -15.04 14.11 14.78
C SER A 370 -14.32 15.41 14.41
N LYS A 371 -14.37 15.82 13.14
CA LYS A 371 -13.70 17.02 12.60
C LYS A 371 -14.70 18.00 11.98
N GLY A 372 -15.93 18.04 12.53
CA GLY A 372 -16.97 18.97 12.09
C GLY A 372 -17.75 18.53 10.84
N GLY A 373 -17.56 17.28 10.38
CA GLY A 373 -18.30 16.73 9.25
C GLY A 373 -19.79 16.52 9.54
N VAL A 374 -20.63 16.81 8.55
CA VAL A 374 -22.08 16.64 8.63
C VAL A 374 -22.45 15.28 8.06
N ALA A 375 -23.22 14.48 8.80
CA ALA A 375 -23.69 13.20 8.31
C ALA A 375 -24.45 13.38 6.99
N LYS A 376 -24.12 12.56 5.99
CA LYS A 376 -24.84 12.51 4.71
C LYS A 376 -26.28 12.07 5.02
N ARG A 377 -27.22 13.02 5.18
CA ARG A 377 -28.64 12.68 5.26
C ARG A 377 -29.00 11.99 3.95
N GLY A 378 -29.36 10.71 4.07
CA GLY A 378 -29.76 9.85 2.95
C GLY A 378 -31.03 10.31 2.27
#